data_AF-A0A2A2K3P0-F1
#
_entry.id   AF-A0A2A2K3P0-F1
#
_cell.length_a   1.000
_cell.length_b   1.000
_cell.length_c   1.000
_cell.angle_alpha   90.00
_cell.angle_beta   90.00
_cell.angle_gamma   90.00
#
_symmetry.space_group_name_H-M   'P 1'
#
loop_
_entity.id
_entity.type
_entity.pdbx_description
1 polymer ?
#
loop_
_entity_poly.entity_id
_entity_poly.type
_entity_poly.pdbx_seq_one_letter_code
_entity_poly.pdbx_strand_id
1 'polypeptide(L)' 'MFTIPNQSSLPKAYLEFDDVGRMKPSPYYDRVVDVMEELVKFTVLLRDRQAFLVDRYSERKENAEQLSARVNQRSI' A
#
# COMPACT_ATOMS: atom_id res chain seq x y z
N MET A 1 -4.00 2.18 0.42
CA MET A 1 -2.63 1.79 0.01
C MET A 1 -1.68 2.34 1.05
N PHE A 2 -0.70 1.54 1.47
CA PHE A 2 0.42 2.00 2.31
C PHE A 2 1.68 1.97 1.45
N THR A 3 2.16 3.15 1.07
CA THR A 3 3.37 3.29 0.26
C THR A 3 4.58 3.11 1.16
N ILE A 4 5.43 2.14 0.83
CA ILE A 4 6.69 1.92 1.55
C ILE A 4 7.68 3.06 1.24
N PRO A 5 8.60 3.40 2.17
CA PRO A 5 9.53 4.51 1.98
C PRO A 5 10.59 4.25 0.88
N ASN A 6 11.02 3.00 0.70
CA ASN A 6 12.03 2.67 -0.30
C ASN A 6 11.42 2.61 -1.72
N GLN A 7 12.22 3.01 -2.70
CA GLN A 7 11.84 3.00 -4.12
C GLN A 7 13.06 2.79 -5.03
N SER A 8 12.81 2.35 -6.26
CA SER A 8 13.84 2.15 -7.28
C SER A 8 13.63 3.08 -8.47
N SER A 9 14.72 3.71 -8.93
CA SER A 9 14.76 4.55 -10.13
C SER A 9 15.98 4.13 -10.94
N LEU A 10 15.74 3.68 -12.18
CA LEU A 10 16.76 3.11 -13.06
C LEU A 10 17.10 4.10 -14.19
N PRO A 11 18.16 4.90 -14.08
CA PRO A 11 18.58 5.80 -15.14
C PRO A 11 19.10 5.02 -16.34
N LYS A 12 18.80 5.48 -17.56
CA LYS A 12 19.23 4.83 -18.81
C LYS A 12 18.96 3.32 -18.81
N ALA A 13 17.75 2.92 -18.43
CA ALA A 13 17.36 1.53 -18.25
C ALA A 13 17.78 0.60 -19.40
N TYR A 14 17.80 1.07 -20.65
CA TYR A 14 18.26 0.29 -21.81
C TYR A 14 19.71 -0.25 -21.70
N LEU A 15 20.56 0.30 -20.82
CA LEU A 15 21.91 -0.22 -20.53
C LEU A 15 21.94 -1.28 -19.43
N GLU A 16 20.94 -1.30 -18.56
CA GLU A 16 20.87 -2.15 -17.35
C GLU A 16 20.33 -3.55 -17.63
N PHE A 17 19.87 -3.84 -18.85
CA PHE A 17 19.40 -5.16 -19.26
C PHE A 17 20.34 -5.81 -20.27
N ASP A 18 20.42 -7.13 -20.25
CA ASP A 18 21.12 -7.94 -21.26
C ASP A 18 20.22 -8.27 -22.46
N ASP A 19 20.77 -8.98 -23.44
CA ASP A 19 20.09 -9.30 -24.70
C ASP A 19 18.89 -10.25 -24.53
N VAL A 20 18.79 -10.93 -23.37
CA VAL A 20 17.65 -11.81 -23.03
C VAL A 20 16.66 -11.12 -22.08
N GLY A 21 16.81 -9.81 -21.84
CA GLY A 21 15.90 -9.00 -21.03
C GLY A 21 16.06 -9.19 -19.53
N ARG A 22 17.19 -9.74 -19.06
CA ARG A 22 17.51 -9.86 -17.64
C ARG A 22 18.29 -8.64 -17.19
N MET A 23 17.95 -8.16 -16.01
CA MET A 23 18.69 -7.04 -15.41
C MET A 23 20.08 -7.52 -15.01
N LYS A 24 21.10 -6.74 -15.38
CA LYS A 24 22.50 -7.02 -15.06
C LYS A 24 22.74 -6.84 -13.56
N PRO A 25 23.72 -7.56 -12.97
CA PRO A 25 24.17 -7.26 -11.62
C PRO A 25 24.71 -5.81 -11.54
N SER A 26 24.02 -4.96 -10.78
CA SER A 26 24.39 -3.56 -10.59
C SER A 26 23.80 -3.02 -9.28
N PRO A 27 24.28 -1.86 -8.77
CA PRO A 27 23.68 -1.24 -7.60
C PRO A 27 22.18 -0.93 -7.75
N TYR A 28 21.69 -0.80 -9.00
CA TYR A 28 20.25 -0.64 -9.26
C TYR A 28 19.49 -1.95 -9.03
N TYR A 29 20.08 -3.10 -9.35
CA TYR A 29 19.48 -4.40 -9.08
C TYR A 29 19.40 -4.65 -7.58
N ASP A 30 20.47 -4.34 -6.84
CA ASP A 30 20.48 -4.43 -5.37
C ASP A 30 19.37 -3.56 -4.76
N ARG A 31 19.16 -2.34 -5.29
CA ARG A 31 18.04 -1.50 -4.85
C ARG A 31 16.66 -2.12 -5.14
N VAL A 32 16.48 -2.79 -6.27
CA VAL A 32 15.23 -3.51 -6.55
C VAL A 32 15.00 -4.62 -5.52
N VAL A 33 16.05 -5.34 -5.15
CA VAL A 33 16.00 -6.36 -4.10
C VAL A 33 15.57 -5.74 -2.77
N ASP A 34 16.20 -4.63 -2.34
CA ASP A 34 15.83 -3.93 -1.10
C ASP A 34 14.36 -3.50 -1.08
N VAL A 35 13.84 -2.97 -2.18
CA VAL A 35 12.44 -2.53 -2.30
C VAL A 35 11.49 -3.71 -2.18
N MET A 36 11.80 -4.85 -2.81
CA MET A 36 10.96 -6.05 -2.72
C MET A 36 11.02 -6.68 -1.33
N GLU A 37 12.19 -6.68 -0.70
CA GLU A 37 12.35 -7.14 0.67
C GLU A 37 11.52 -6.28 1.65
N GLU A 38 11.62 -4.96 1.53
CA GLU A 38 10.84 -4.02 2.34
C GLU A 38 9.33 -4.17 2.09
N LEU A 39 8.90 -4.31 0.84
CA LEU A 39 7.51 -4.53 0.48
C LEU A 39 6.95 -5.79 1.16
N VAL A 40 7.69 -6.90 1.14
CA VAL A 40 7.26 -8.14 1.81
C VAL A 40 7.17 -7.94 3.32
N LYS A 41 8.18 -7.31 3.94
CA LYS A 41 8.20 -7.01 5.38
C LYS A 41 6.97 -6.18 5.78
N PHE A 42 6.69 -5.09 5.08
CA PHE A 42 5.51 -4.24 5.33
C PHE A 42 4.20 -4.97 5.05
N THR A 43 4.13 -5.78 4.01
CA THR A 43 2.92 -6.55 3.70
C THR A 43 2.59 -7.53 4.81
N VAL A 44 3.58 -8.31 5.28
CA VAL A 44 3.40 -9.25 6.38
C VAL A 44 3.05 -8.52 7.68
N LEU A 45 3.63 -7.34 7.93
CA LEU A 45 3.32 -6.52 9.09
C LEU A 45 1.87 -6.01 9.11
N LEU A 46 1.32 -5.66 7.94
CA LEU A 46 0.07 -4.91 7.82
C LEU A 46 -1.15 -5.77 7.45
N ARG A 47 -0.97 -6.89 6.72
CA ARG A 47 -2.08 -7.63 6.08
C ARG A 47 -3.19 -8.07 7.04
N ASP A 48 -2.83 -8.50 8.25
CA ASP A 48 -3.79 -9.03 9.23
C ASP A 48 -4.40 -7.92 10.11
N ARG A 49 -4.03 -6.65 9.87
CA ARG A 49 -4.46 -5.47 10.65
C ARG A 49 -5.35 -4.53 9.86
N GLN A 50 -5.77 -4.92 8.66
CA GLN A 50 -6.52 -4.06 7.75
C GLN A 50 -7.77 -3.47 8.41
N ALA A 51 -8.58 -4.30 9.08
CA ALA A 51 -9.83 -3.85 9.71
C ALA A 51 -9.61 -2.72 10.72
N PHE A 52 -8.52 -2.77 11.49
CA PHE A 52 -8.16 -1.72 12.44
C PHE A 52 -7.64 -0.46 11.73
N LEU A 53 -6.75 -0.64 10.75
CA LEU A 53 -6.08 0.48 10.06
C LEU A 53 -7.02 1.32 9.19
N VAL A 54 -8.13 0.74 8.72
CA VAL A 54 -9.13 1.44 7.90
C VAL A 54 -10.37 1.85 8.70
N ASP A 55 -10.44 1.57 9.99
CA ASP A 55 -11.55 2.00 10.84
C ASP A 55 -11.39 3.49 11.22
N ARG A 56 -11.98 4.37 10.40
CA ARG A 56 -11.82 5.82 10.53
C ARG A 56 -12.86 6.43 11.44
N TYR A 57 -12.43 7.35 12.31
CA TYR A 57 -13.31 8.08 13.22
C TYR A 57 -14.45 8.82 12.50
N SER A 58 -14.15 9.49 11.39
CA SER A 58 -15.15 10.24 10.60
C SER A 58 -16.28 9.35 10.09
N GLU A 59 -15.95 8.13 9.65
CA GLU A 59 -16.92 7.14 9.15
C GLU A 59 -17.80 6.61 10.28
N ARG A 60 -17.22 6.36 11.47
CA ARG A 60 -18.00 5.96 12.66
C ARG A 60 -18.98 7.05 13.09
N LYS A 61 -18.56 8.33 13.02
CA LYS A 61 -19.43 9.47 13.33
C LYS A 61 -20.60 9.56 12.34
N GLU A 62 -20.33 9.46 11.05
CA GLU A 62 -21.37 9.50 10.01
C GLU A 62 -22.38 8.35 10.16
N ASN A 63 -21.91 7.13 10.40
CA ASN A 63 -22.80 5.97 10.63
C ASN A 63 -23.75 6.17 11.82
N ALA A 64 -23.27 6.80 12.90
CA ALA A 64 -24.11 7.12 14.05
C ALA A 64 -25.16 8.20 13.74
N GLU A 65 -24.80 9.21 12.93
CA GLU A 65 -25.74 10.23 12.45
C GLU A 65 -26.80 9.62 11.51
N GLN A 66 -26.38 8.78 10.55
CA GLN A 66 -27.29 8.06 9.65
C GLN A 66 -28.23 7.12 10.40
N LEU A 67 -27.73 6.41 11.42
CA LEU A 67 -28.54 5.58 12.31
C LEU A 67 -29.56 6.43 13.07
N SER A 68 -29.12 7.56 13.65
CA SER A 68 -29.99 8.47 14.40
C SER A 68 -31.09 9.06 13.50
N ALA A 69 -30.76 9.44 12.27
CA ALA A 69 -31.73 9.93 11.30
C ALA A 69 -32.80 8.89 10.95
N ARG A 70 -32.41 7.61 10.79
CA ARG A 70 -33.34 6.50 10.55
C ARG A 70 -34.25 6.24 11.74
N VAL A 71 -33.71 6.19 12.96
CA VAL A 71 -34.49 5.94 14.17
C VAL A 71 -35.49 7.07 14.45
N ASN A 72 -35.16 8.30 14.05
CA ASN A 72 -36.01 9.48 14.27
C ASN A 72 -37.06 9.72 13.17
N GLN A 73 -37.27 8.80 12.22
CA GLN A 73 -38.36 8.93 11.25
C GLN A 73 -39.72 8.75 11.93
N ARG A 74 -40.59 9.77 11.79
CA ARG A 74 -41.89 9.84 12.50
C ARG A 74 -42.99 8.93 11.91
N SER A 75 -42.70 8.21 10.84
CA SER A 75 -43.60 7.22 10.23
C SER A 75 -42.79 6.37 9.25
N ILE A 76 -42.99 5.04 9.28
CA ILE A 76 -42.50 4.09 8.26
C ILE A 76 -43.25 4.33 6.96
#